data_AF-A0A3C0DYR6-F1
#
_entry.id   AF-A0A3C0DYR6-F1
#
_cell.length_a   1.000
_cell.length_b   1.000
_cell.length_c   1.000
_cell.angle_alpha   90.00
_cell.angle_beta   90.00
_cell.angle_gamma   90.00
#
_symmetry.space_group_name_H-M   'P 1'
#
loop_
_entity.id
_entity.type
_entity.pdbx_description
1 polymer ?
#
loop_
_entity_poly.entity_id
_entity_poly.type
_entity_poly.pdbx_seq_one_letter_code
_entity_poly.pdbx_strand_id
1 'polypeptide(L)'
;MTAALMMGFGATASNVELVVEAVDNNGTVPGNTYRVYAVLPSAQHSLHAVFAAEDHVLNVATTGSFFQHQYGSYSSLDINESIVAMEPGLAFDSWVTVGAKNSEDNNLWTIGVDYNNFLAGQELT
;
A
#
# COMPACT_ATOMS: atom_id res chain seq x y z
N MET A 1 15.44 40.10 -28.89
CA MET A 1 16.22 39.03 -28.25
C MET A 1 15.41 38.57 -27.04
N THR A 2 14.81 37.38 -27.09
CA THR A 2 13.93 36.89 -26.03
C THR A 2 14.76 36.00 -25.10
N ALA A 3 14.98 36.43 -23.86
CA ALA A 3 15.68 35.63 -22.86
C ALA A 3 14.68 34.69 -22.16
N ALA A 4 15.00 33.40 -22.11
CA ALA A 4 14.28 32.42 -21.30
C ALA A 4 15.06 32.17 -20.00
N LEU A 5 14.40 32.34 -18.86
CA LEU A 5 14.93 32.03 -17.54
C LEU A 5 14.44 30.63 -17.15
N MET A 6 15.36 29.67 -16.99
CA MET A 6 15.06 28.41 -16.30
C MET A 6 15.48 28.55 -14.84
N MET A 7 14.52 28.48 -13.93
CA MET A 7 14.77 28.31 -12.50
C MET A 7 14.71 26.83 -12.16
N GLY A 8 15.85 26.23 -11.83
CA GLY A 8 15.91 24.92 -11.22
C GLY A 8 15.71 25.04 -9.72
N PHE A 9 14.59 24.55 -9.20
CA PHE A 9 14.44 24.35 -7.76
C PHE A 9 15.12 23.02 -7.40
N GLY A 10 16.22 23.11 -6.65
CA GLY A 10 16.71 21.95 -5.91
C GLY A 10 15.75 21.70 -4.73
N ALA A 11 15.10 20.54 -4.72
CA ALA A 11 14.35 20.08 -3.55
C ALA A 11 15.09 18.89 -2.94
N THR A 12 15.41 18.98 -1.65
CA THR A 12 15.81 17.83 -0.83
C THR A 12 15.14 17.88 0.54
N ALA A 13 14.82 16.67 1.03
CA ALA A 13 14.07 16.28 2.23
C ALA A 13 12.53 16.33 2.09
N SER A 14 11.96 15.34 1.38
CA SER A 14 10.57 14.94 1.63
C SER A 14 10.55 14.08 2.90
N ASN A 15 10.15 14.65 4.03
CA ASN A 15 9.98 13.89 5.26
C ASN A 15 8.65 13.12 5.14
N VAL A 16 8.66 11.99 4.44
CA VAL A 16 7.53 11.05 4.41
C VAL A 16 7.46 10.40 5.78
N GLU A 17 6.35 10.60 6.49
CA GLU A 17 6.12 9.99 7.79
C GLU A 17 5.35 8.68 7.63
N LEU A 18 5.77 7.64 8.34
CA LEU A 18 5.00 6.41 8.44
C LEU A 18 4.14 6.46 9.70
N VAL A 19 2.82 6.40 9.51
CA VAL A 19 1.85 6.35 10.60
C VAL A 19 1.23 4.96 10.65
N VAL A 20 1.17 4.38 11.85
CA VAL A 20 0.53 3.09 12.11
C VAL A 20 -0.69 3.30 12.99
N GLU A 21 -1.85 2.91 12.49
CA GLU A 21 -3.13 2.98 13.17
C GLU A 21 -3.60 1.55 13.48
N ALA A 22 -3.90 1.25 14.75
CA ALA A 22 -4.55 0.00 15.10
C ALA A 22 -6.04 0.08 14.73
N VAL A 23 -6.55 -0.94 14.05
CA VAL A 23 -7.96 -1.05 13.66
C VAL A 23 -8.59 -2.17 14.47
N ASP A 24 -9.66 -1.86 15.20
CA ASP A 24 -10.44 -2.90 15.88
C ASP A 24 -11.20 -3.74 14.84
N ASN A 25 -10.85 -5.01 14.75
CA ASN A 25 -11.51 -5.97 13.86
C ASN A 25 -12.66 -6.73 14.56
N ASN A 26 -12.97 -6.42 15.83
CA ASN A 26 -13.98 -7.08 16.66
C ASN A 26 -13.83 -8.63 16.73
N GLY A 27 -12.63 -9.16 16.49
CA GLY A 27 -12.38 -10.60 16.43
C GLY A 27 -12.88 -11.28 15.14
N THR A 28 -13.21 -10.51 14.09
CA THR A 28 -13.68 -11.03 12.79
C THR A 28 -12.60 -11.87 12.09
N VAL A 29 -11.33 -11.49 12.26
CA VAL A 29 -10.17 -12.21 11.74
C VAL A 29 -9.18 -12.47 12.88
N PRO A 30 -8.36 -13.53 12.81
CA PRO A 30 -7.34 -13.78 13.82
C PRO A 30 -6.25 -12.69 13.80
N GLY A 31 -5.74 -12.35 14.99
CA GLY A 31 -4.65 -11.40 15.16
C GLY A 31 -5.11 -9.93 15.21
N ASN A 32 -4.12 -9.03 15.15
CA ASN A 32 -4.34 -7.59 15.20
C ASN A 32 -4.39 -7.02 13.78
N THR A 33 -5.30 -6.10 13.53
CA THR A 33 -5.36 -5.37 12.26
C THR A 33 -4.72 -4.00 12.41
N TYR A 34 -3.87 -3.65 11.45
CA TYR A 34 -3.20 -2.36 11.39
C TYR A 34 -3.42 -1.71 10.03
N ARG A 35 -3.47 -0.39 10.00
CA ARG A 35 -3.37 0.40 8.79
C ARG A 35 -2.11 1.25 8.85
N VAL A 36 -1.24 1.04 7.87
CA VAL A 36 0.04 1.75 7.75
C VAL A 36 -0.07 2.75 6.61
N TYR A 37 0.23 4.01 6.89
CA TYR A 37 0.15 5.09 5.91
C TYR A 37 1.52 5.73 5.71
N ALA A 38 1.86 6.03 4.45
CA ALA A 38 2.88 6.99 4.11
C ALA A 38 2.22 8.38 3.98
N VAL A 39 2.50 9.27 4.92
CA VAL A 39 1.97 10.64 4.93
C VAL A 39 2.92 11.53 4.14
N LEU A 40 2.42 12.05 3.02
CA LEU A 40 3.16 13.01 2.20
C LEU A 40 3.15 14.39 2.86
N PRO A 41 4.29 15.12 2.87
CA PRO A 41 4.39 16.40 3.57
C PRO A 41 3.66 17.55 2.87
N SER A 42 3.11 17.31 1.67
CA SER A 42 2.36 18.31 0.91
C SER A 42 1.40 17.65 -0.08
N ALA A 43 0.26 18.29 -0.34
CA ALA A 43 -0.71 17.94 -1.39
C ALA A 43 -0.19 18.15 -2.82
N GLN A 44 0.99 18.78 -2.99
CA GLN A 44 1.68 18.86 -4.29
C GLN A 44 2.49 17.60 -4.60
N HIS A 45 2.72 16.74 -3.61
CA HIS A 45 3.34 15.44 -3.84
C HIS A 45 2.29 14.41 -4.22
N SER A 46 2.66 13.53 -5.13
CA SER A 46 1.83 12.40 -5.52
C SER A 46 2.64 11.12 -5.41
N LEU A 47 2.02 10.09 -4.84
CA LEU A 47 2.55 8.73 -4.82
C LEU A 47 1.84 7.95 -5.93
N HIS A 48 2.59 7.13 -6.67
CA HIS A 48 2.06 6.42 -7.84
C HIS A 48 2.39 4.93 -7.85
N ALA A 49 3.49 4.53 -7.21
CA ALA A 49 4.03 3.19 -7.36
C ALA A 49 4.44 2.58 -6.03
N VAL A 50 4.30 1.26 -5.98
CA VAL A 50 4.97 0.39 -5.02
C VAL A 50 6.08 -0.31 -5.79
N PHE A 51 7.32 -0.17 -5.33
CA PHE A 51 8.47 -0.69 -6.06
C PHE A 51 9.49 -1.33 -5.13
N ALA A 52 10.26 -2.26 -5.69
CA ALA A 52 11.46 -2.82 -5.10
C ALA A 52 12.56 -2.92 -6.18
N ALA A 53 13.82 -2.68 -5.78
CA ALA A 53 15.01 -2.82 -6.60
C ALA A 53 16.19 -3.29 -5.74
N GLU A 54 17.27 -3.75 -6.38
CA GLU A 54 18.46 -4.28 -5.67
C GLU A 54 19.06 -3.26 -4.69
N ASP A 55 19.08 -1.98 -5.05
CA ASP A 55 19.56 -0.87 -4.23
C ASP A 55 18.46 -0.19 -3.39
N HIS A 56 17.20 -0.56 -3.61
CA HIS A 56 16.02 -0.02 -2.93
C HIS A 56 15.05 -1.14 -2.54
N VAL A 57 15.37 -1.83 -1.45
CA VAL A 57 14.62 -3.00 -0.99
C VAL A 57 13.30 -2.59 -0.33
N LEU A 58 12.21 -3.27 -0.68
CA LEU A 58 10.96 -3.24 0.05
C LEU A 58 11.00 -4.34 1.11
N ASN A 59 10.59 -4.06 2.35
CA ASN A 59 10.39 -5.11 3.34
C ASN A 59 9.25 -4.73 4.27
N VAL A 60 8.18 -5.54 4.26
CA VAL A 60 7.09 -5.49 5.24
C VAL A 60 6.97 -6.86 5.90
N ALA A 61 7.36 -6.93 7.16
CA ALA A 61 7.41 -8.16 7.94
C ALA A 61 6.60 -8.07 9.24
N THR A 62 6.22 -9.23 9.77
CA THR A 62 5.56 -9.40 11.07
C THR A 62 6.23 -10.53 11.84
N THR A 63 5.99 -10.60 13.15
CA THR A 63 6.49 -11.71 14.00
C THR A 63 5.64 -12.97 13.87
N GLY A 64 4.48 -12.89 13.21
CA GLY A 64 3.60 -14.00 12.87
C GLY A 64 3.44 -14.16 11.36
N SER A 65 2.21 -14.33 10.90
CA SER A 65 1.84 -14.36 9.49
C SER A 65 0.86 -13.23 9.15
N PHE A 66 0.88 -12.75 7.91
CA PHE A 66 -0.17 -11.89 7.39
C PHE A 66 -1.45 -12.70 7.18
N PHE A 67 -2.59 -12.09 7.50
CA PHE A 67 -3.89 -12.68 7.19
C PHE A 67 -4.18 -12.46 5.70
N GLN A 68 -4.47 -13.55 4.99
CA GLN A 68 -4.82 -13.53 3.56
C GLN A 68 -6.18 -14.21 3.38
N HIS A 69 -7.17 -13.46 2.90
CA HIS A 69 -8.49 -13.98 2.64
C HIS A 69 -8.53 -14.75 1.31
N GLN A 70 -9.30 -15.85 1.23
CA GLN A 70 -9.39 -16.67 0.00
C GLN A 70 -9.95 -15.92 -1.22
N TYR A 71 -10.71 -14.85 -0.98
CA TYR A 71 -11.25 -13.94 -2.01
C TYR A 71 -10.52 -12.59 -2.05
N GLY A 72 -9.39 -12.53 -1.35
CA GLY A 72 -8.50 -11.37 -1.28
C GLY A 72 -7.58 -11.25 -2.47
N SER A 73 -6.77 -10.19 -2.44
CA SER A 73 -5.66 -9.99 -3.36
C SER A 73 -4.56 -9.22 -2.65
N TYR A 74 -3.37 -9.20 -3.25
CA TYR A 74 -2.19 -8.51 -2.73
C TYR A 74 -2.34 -6.98 -2.76
N SER A 75 -3.28 -6.46 -3.55
CA SER A 75 -3.49 -5.03 -3.68
C SER A 75 -4.96 -4.66 -3.93
N SER A 76 -5.25 -3.37 -3.82
CA SER A 76 -6.55 -2.79 -4.19
C SER A 76 -6.97 -3.03 -5.64
N LEU A 77 -6.03 -3.39 -6.53
CA LEU A 77 -6.30 -3.58 -7.96
C LEU A 77 -7.39 -4.62 -8.22
N ASP A 78 -7.54 -5.61 -7.34
CA ASP A 78 -8.52 -6.70 -7.51
C ASP A 78 -9.60 -6.71 -6.41
N ILE A 79 -9.67 -5.67 -5.58
CA ILE A 79 -10.70 -5.61 -4.54
C ILE A 79 -12.07 -5.28 -5.17
N ASN A 80 -13.04 -6.14 -4.86
CA ASN A 80 -14.44 -5.97 -5.25
C ASN A 80 -15.31 -5.64 -4.02
N GLU A 81 -15.86 -4.42 -3.98
CA GLU A 81 -16.64 -3.94 -2.83
C GLU A 81 -17.91 -4.75 -2.57
N SER A 82 -18.52 -5.34 -3.60
CA SER A 82 -19.70 -6.18 -3.42
C SER A 82 -19.37 -7.46 -2.66
N ILE A 83 -18.16 -8.01 -2.85
CA ILE A 83 -17.67 -9.19 -2.11
C ILE A 83 -17.32 -8.78 -0.68
N VAL A 84 -16.69 -7.62 -0.48
CA VAL A 84 -16.38 -7.09 0.86
C VAL A 84 -17.65 -6.92 1.70
N ALA A 85 -18.76 -6.50 1.08
CA ALA A 85 -20.05 -6.38 1.75
C ALA A 85 -20.65 -7.73 2.18
N MET A 86 -20.31 -8.83 1.51
CA MET A 86 -20.81 -10.17 1.79
C MET A 86 -19.91 -10.98 2.73
N GLU A 87 -18.60 -10.74 2.70
CA GLU A 87 -17.57 -11.45 3.46
C GLU A 87 -16.86 -10.46 4.41
N PRO A 88 -17.35 -10.29 5.65
CA PRO A 88 -16.84 -9.27 6.57
C PRO A 88 -15.34 -9.39 6.88
N GLY A 89 -14.79 -10.60 6.81
CA GLY A 89 -13.36 -10.85 7.01
C GLY A 89 -12.47 -10.22 5.93
N LEU A 90 -12.99 -10.03 4.72
CA LEU A 90 -12.27 -9.42 3.61
C LEU A 90 -11.94 -7.93 3.86
N ALA A 91 -12.73 -7.26 4.71
CA ALA A 91 -12.47 -5.88 5.12
C ALA A 91 -11.17 -5.73 5.94
N PHE A 92 -10.66 -6.83 6.48
CA PHE A 92 -9.45 -6.88 7.32
C PHE A 92 -8.33 -7.70 6.67
N ASP A 93 -8.43 -7.97 5.37
CA ASP A 93 -7.40 -8.65 4.58
C ASP A 93 -6.10 -7.83 4.49
N SER A 94 -4.97 -8.50 4.23
CA SER A 94 -3.67 -7.85 4.08
C SER A 94 -3.38 -7.52 2.62
N TRP A 95 -3.41 -6.23 2.27
CA TRP A 95 -3.15 -5.73 0.92
C TRP A 95 -2.47 -4.36 0.92
N VAL A 96 -1.90 -4.00 -0.23
CA VAL A 96 -1.20 -2.72 -0.43
C VAL A 96 -1.95 -1.82 -1.42
N THR A 97 -1.85 -0.51 -1.25
CA THR A 97 -2.44 0.45 -2.17
C THR A 97 -1.74 1.79 -2.22
N VAL A 98 -2.06 2.55 -3.27
CA VAL A 98 -1.76 3.96 -3.41
C VAL A 98 -3.05 4.69 -3.78
N GLY A 99 -3.65 5.39 -2.82
CA GLY A 99 -4.78 6.29 -3.03
C GLY A 99 -6.15 5.65 -3.35
N ALA A 100 -6.20 4.40 -3.82
CA ALA A 100 -7.43 3.68 -4.13
C ALA A 100 -7.81 2.67 -3.04
N LYS A 101 -9.10 2.41 -2.85
CA LYS A 101 -9.59 1.39 -1.89
C LYS A 101 -10.09 0.12 -2.57
N ASN A 102 -10.34 0.19 -3.86
CA ASN A 102 -10.91 -0.86 -4.67
C ASN A 102 -10.29 -0.81 -6.08
N SER A 103 -10.83 -1.62 -6.98
CA SER A 103 -10.41 -1.68 -8.39
C SER A 103 -10.91 -0.50 -9.26
N GLU A 104 -11.84 0.31 -8.75
CA GLU A 104 -12.40 1.45 -9.48
C GLU A 104 -11.42 2.63 -9.50
N ASP A 105 -11.15 3.17 -10.70
CA ASP A 105 -10.18 4.25 -10.94
C ASP A 105 -8.80 4.01 -10.30
N ASN A 106 -8.41 2.73 -10.18
CA ASN A 106 -7.15 2.32 -9.59
C ASN A 106 -6.07 2.16 -10.66
N ASN A 107 -5.06 3.02 -10.62
CA ASN A 107 -3.92 3.00 -11.52
C ASN A 107 -2.61 2.76 -10.75
N LEU A 108 -2.65 1.93 -9.72
CA LEU A 108 -1.48 1.52 -8.97
C LEU A 108 -0.45 0.86 -9.90
N TRP A 109 0.80 1.32 -9.83
CA TRP A 109 1.92 0.68 -10.52
C TRP A 109 2.72 -0.18 -9.55
N THR A 110 2.86 -1.46 -9.88
CA THR A 110 3.71 -2.40 -9.16
C THR A 110 4.95 -2.72 -10.00
N ILE A 111 6.14 -2.49 -9.46
CA ILE A 111 7.39 -2.62 -10.23
C ILE A 111 8.41 -3.41 -9.42
N GLY A 112 8.81 -4.57 -9.91
CA GLY A 112 9.88 -5.37 -9.30
C GLY A 112 9.53 -6.02 -7.96
N VAL A 113 8.25 -6.04 -7.57
CA VAL A 113 7.78 -6.64 -6.32
C VAL A 113 7.20 -8.03 -6.58
N ASP A 114 7.60 -9.02 -5.78
CA ASP A 114 7.01 -10.37 -5.80
C ASP A 114 6.00 -10.53 -4.66
N TYR A 115 4.72 -10.62 -5.02
CA TYR A 115 3.63 -10.76 -4.05
C TYR A 115 3.28 -12.21 -3.71
N ASN A 116 3.92 -13.22 -4.30
CA ASN A 116 3.54 -14.62 -4.09
C ASN A 116 3.73 -15.05 -2.62
N ASN A 117 4.85 -14.65 -2.01
CA ASN A 117 5.11 -14.91 -0.59
C ASN A 117 4.10 -14.19 0.30
N PHE A 118 3.78 -12.94 -0.04
CA PHE A 118 2.81 -12.14 0.69
C PHE A 118 1.40 -12.76 0.65
N LEU A 119 0.96 -13.25 -0.51
CA LEU A 119 -0.30 -13.99 -0.68
C LEU A 119 -0.32 -15.32 0.08
N ALA A 120 0.85 -15.90 0.37
CA ALA A 120 0.99 -17.06 1.24
C ALA A 120 1.05 -16.70 2.73
N GLY A 121 0.81 -15.43 3.09
CA GLY A 121 0.83 -14.93 4.46
C GLY A 121 2.24 -14.65 5.00
N GLN A 122 3.26 -14.62 4.14
CA GLN A 122 4.64 -14.32 4.50
C GLN A 122 4.95 -12.83 4.27
N GLU A 123 6.19 -12.43 4.53
CA GLU A 123 6.66 -11.06 4.31
C GLU A 123 6.57 -10.60 2.84
N LEU A 124 6.44 -9.29 2.65
CA LEU A 124 6.50 -8.64 1.35
C LEU A 124 7.91 -8.09 1.14
N THR A 125 8.61 -8.59 0.12
CA THR A 125 10.00 -8.23 -0.21
C THR A 125 10.19 -7.91 -1.68
#